data_AF-A0A656HJ52-F1
#
_entry.id   AF-A0A656HJ52-F1
#
_cell.length_a   1.000
_cell.length_b   1.000
_cell.length_c   1.000
_cell.angle_alpha   90.00
_cell.angle_beta   90.00
_cell.angle_gamma   90.00
#
_symmetry.space_group_name_H-M   'P 1'
#
loop_
_entity.id
_entity.type
_entity.pdbx_description
1 polymer ?
#
loop_
_entity_poly.entity_id
_entity_poly.type
_entity_poly.pdbx_seq_one_letter_code
_entity_poly.pdbx_strand_id
1 'polypeptide(L)'
;MTTDNRPPPYSIRLAPELRAKLEEAAKITGRTLPAEISARLESTFHDEPLSLAAQLAPIMQAKHTTASTPTPSSKELFMMLEELRGRVEELERRTSDTL
;
A
#
# COMPACT_ATOMS: atom_id res chain seq x y z
N MET A 1 30.44 13.44 -30.52
CA MET A 1 30.77 12.08 -30.04
C MET A 1 30.00 11.85 -28.76
N THR A 2 28.80 11.26 -28.85
CA THR A 2 28.00 10.91 -27.66
C THR A 2 28.58 9.62 -27.09
N THR A 3 29.30 9.72 -25.97
CA THR A 3 29.81 8.54 -25.25
C THR A 3 28.62 7.78 -24.68
N ASP A 4 28.41 6.55 -25.15
CA ASP A 4 27.40 5.64 -24.64
C ASP A 4 27.76 5.26 -23.18
N ASN A 5 27.09 5.90 -22.21
CA ASN A 5 27.31 5.72 -20.77
C ASN A 5 26.45 4.58 -20.20
N ARG A 6 26.20 3.54 -20.99
CA ARG A 6 25.43 2.37 -20.50
C ARG A 6 26.35 1.45 -19.70
N PRO A 7 25.94 1.03 -18.49
CA PRO A 7 26.70 0.07 -17.72
C PRO A 7 26.86 -1.25 -18.50
N PRO A 8 27.99 -1.95 -18.33
CA PRO A 8 28.21 -3.22 -19.01
C PRO A 8 27.15 -4.25 -18.62
N PRO A 9 26.78 -5.18 -19.53
CA PRO A 9 25.79 -6.20 -19.24
C PRO A 9 26.23 -7.09 -18.07
N TYR A 10 25.33 -7.29 -17.11
CA TYR A 10 25.58 -8.15 -15.95
C TYR A 10 25.44 -9.63 -16.34
N SER A 11 26.47 -10.43 -16.01
CA SER A 11 26.40 -11.89 -16.16
C SER A 11 25.70 -12.50 -14.95
N ILE A 12 24.45 -12.90 -15.12
CA ILE A 12 23.64 -13.53 -14.08
C ILE A 12 23.76 -15.05 -14.21
N ARG A 13 24.14 -15.74 -13.13
CA ARG A 13 24.12 -17.20 -13.05
C ARG A 13 22.76 -17.65 -12.53
N LEU A 14 22.05 -18.44 -13.33
CA LEU A 14 20.74 -18.98 -13.00
C LEU A 14 20.79 -20.51 -13.01
N ALA A 15 20.01 -21.14 -12.14
CA ALA A 15 19.75 -22.57 -12.25
C ALA A 15 19.05 -22.87 -13.59
N PRO A 16 19.31 -24.03 -14.23
CA PRO A 16 18.75 -24.35 -15.55
C PRO A 16 17.23 -24.29 -15.58
N GLU A 17 16.57 -24.82 -14.55
CA GLU A 17 15.11 -24.82 -14.42
C GLU A 17 14.52 -23.41 -14.32
N LEU A 18 15.17 -22.53 -13.55
CA LEU A 18 14.73 -21.14 -13.40
C LEU A 18 14.91 -20.38 -14.72
N ARG A 19 16.02 -20.61 -15.41
CA ARG A 19 16.26 -20.01 -16.72
C ARG A 19 15.20 -20.43 -17.73
N ALA A 20 14.83 -21.71 -17.78
CA ALA A 20 13.79 -22.21 -18.67
C ALA A 20 12.44 -21.52 -18.42
N LYS A 21 12.04 -21.38 -17.15
CA LYS A 21 10.81 -20.66 -16.76
C LYS A 21 10.84 -19.19 -17.19
N LEU A 22 11.97 -18.51 -17.05
CA LEU A 22 12.12 -17.12 -17.46
C LEU A 22 12.12 -16.96 -18.99
N GLU A 23 12.71 -17.90 -19.72
CA GLU A 23 12.68 -17.89 -21.19
C GLU A 23 11.26 -18.15 -21.73
N GLU A 24 10.49 -19.03 -21.10
CA GLU A 24 9.09 -19.24 -21.42
C GLU A 24 8.25 -17.99 -21.15
N ALA A 25 8.40 -17.38 -19.97
CA ALA A 25 7.74 -16.14 -19.62
C ALA A 25 8.08 -15.01 -20.60
N ALA A 26 9.35 -14.87 -20.97
CA ALA A 26 9.82 -13.86 -21.92
C ALA A 26 9.20 -14.05 -23.31
N LYS A 27 9.02 -15.30 -23.77
CA LYS A 27 8.30 -15.60 -25.03
C LYS A 27 6.85 -15.17 -24.96
N ILE A 28 6.18 -15.43 -23.84
CA ILE A 28 4.76 -15.05 -23.64
C ILE A 28 4.60 -13.52 -23.61
N THR A 29 5.51 -12.80 -22.95
CA THR A 29 5.45 -11.34 -22.83
C THR A 29 6.04 -10.61 -24.04
N GLY A 30 6.64 -11.32 -25.00
CA GLY A 30 7.32 -10.73 -26.16
C GLY A 30 8.59 -9.96 -25.79
N ARG A 31 9.22 -10.28 -24.65
CA ARG A 31 10.44 -9.63 -24.15
C ARG A 31 11.67 -10.51 -24.41
N THR A 32 12.85 -9.89 -24.39
CA THR A 32 14.11 -10.64 -24.30
C THR A 32 14.30 -11.11 -22.85
N LEU A 33 15.09 -12.18 -22.65
CA LEU A 33 15.37 -12.70 -21.31
C LEU A 33 15.88 -11.62 -20.33
N PRO A 34 16.85 -10.74 -20.69
CA PRO A 34 17.27 -9.66 -19.80
C PRO A 34 16.15 -8.68 -19.48
N ALA A 35 15.32 -8.31 -20.45
CA ALA A 35 14.22 -7.38 -20.25
C ALA A 35 13.13 -7.96 -19.34
N GLU A 36 12.83 -9.26 -19.46
CA GLU A 36 11.89 -9.94 -18.57
C GLU A 36 12.44 -10.06 -17.13
N ILE A 37 13.74 -10.32 -16.98
CA ILE A 37 14.39 -10.31 -15.67
C ILE A 37 14.29 -8.92 -15.04
N SER A 38 14.64 -7.86 -15.78
CA SER A 38 14.52 -6.48 -15.30
C SER A 38 13.09 -6.13 -14.91
N ALA A 39 12.10 -6.45 -15.76
CA ALA A 39 10.70 -6.14 -15.49
C ALA A 39 10.16 -6.84 -14.22
N ARG A 40 10.56 -8.11 -13.99
CA ARG A 40 10.19 -8.84 -12.76
C ARG A 40 10.85 -8.24 -11.53
N LEU A 41 12.13 -7.90 -11.62
CA LEU A 41 12.83 -7.23 -10.52
C LEU A 41 12.20 -5.87 -10.22
N GLU A 42 11.91 -5.07 -11.24
CA GLU A 42 11.22 -3.80 -11.09
C GLU A 42 9.87 -3.98 -10.40
N SER A 43 9.04 -4.94 -10.82
CA SER A 43 7.78 -5.26 -10.12
C SER A 43 8.00 -5.58 -8.64
N THR A 44 9.03 -6.36 -8.28
CA THR A 44 9.31 -6.64 -6.86
C THR A 44 9.65 -5.39 -6.05
N PHE A 45 10.23 -4.34 -6.66
CA PHE A 45 10.49 -3.06 -5.99
C PHE A 45 9.30 -2.11 -5.98
N HIS A 46 8.36 -2.26 -6.91
CA HIS A 46 7.12 -1.47 -6.94
C HIS A 46 6.03 -2.08 -6.03
N ASP A 47 6.01 -3.40 -5.89
CA ASP A 47 5.07 -4.15 -5.04
C ASP A 47 5.60 -4.36 -3.60
N GLU A 48 6.90 -4.13 -3.36
CA GLU A 48 7.42 -3.96 -2.00
C GLU A 48 6.84 -2.67 -1.41
N PRO A 49 6.19 -2.73 -0.24
CA PRO A 49 5.77 -1.53 0.42
C PRO A 49 7.01 -0.97 1.15
N LEU A 50 7.96 -0.44 0.38
CA LEU A 50 8.78 0.69 0.85
C LEU A 50 7.86 1.85 1.27
N SER A 51 6.61 1.82 0.81
CA SER A 51 5.48 2.56 1.33
C SER A 51 5.01 2.15 2.73
N LEU A 52 5.18 0.93 3.26
CA LEU A 52 4.80 0.63 4.65
C LEU A 52 5.82 1.26 5.62
N ALA A 53 7.12 1.17 5.35
CA ALA A 53 8.12 1.88 6.16
C ALA A 53 7.99 3.41 6.05
N ALA A 54 7.67 3.94 4.86
CA ALA A 54 7.41 5.37 4.66
C ALA A 54 6.02 5.84 5.16
N GLN A 55 5.00 4.99 5.20
CA GLN A 55 3.66 5.27 5.76
C GLN A 55 3.63 5.08 7.29
N LEU A 56 4.51 4.26 7.85
CA LEU A 56 4.69 4.12 9.31
C LEU A 56 5.64 5.18 9.90
N ALA A 57 6.49 5.81 9.08
CA ALA A 57 7.32 6.95 9.50
C ALA A 57 6.51 8.13 10.10
N PRO A 58 5.37 8.56 9.54
CA PRO A 58 4.53 9.57 10.18
C PRO A 58 3.91 9.10 11.50
N ILE A 59 3.70 7.80 11.70
CA ILE A 59 3.13 7.25 12.94
C ILE A 59 4.17 7.24 14.08
N MET A 60 5.44 7.02 13.77
CA MET A 60 6.52 7.02 14.77
C MET A 60 7.06 8.42 15.10
N GLN A 61 6.81 9.43 14.24
CA GLN A 61 7.27 10.81 14.45
C GLN A 61 6.20 11.77 14.98
N ALA A 62 5.01 11.28 15.36
CA ALA A 62 3.96 12.09 15.99
C ALA A 62 4.22 12.45 17.47
N LYS A 63 5.48 12.79 17.81
CA LYS A 63 5.80 13.59 18.98
C LYS A 63 6.27 14.96 18.47
N HIS A 64 5.42 15.97 18.66
CA HIS A 64 5.62 17.38 18.33
C HIS A 64 5.37 17.78 16.86
N THR A 65 4.14 18.20 16.53
CA THR A 65 3.80 19.62 16.24
C THR A 65 2.34 19.74 15.80
N THR A 66 1.73 20.82 16.27
CA THR A 66 0.32 21.23 16.31
C THR A 66 -0.32 21.53 14.94
N ALA A 67 -1.44 20.89 14.64
CA ALA A 67 -2.53 21.46 13.84
C ALA A 67 -3.86 20.84 14.30
N SER A 68 -4.81 21.71 14.61
CA SER A 68 -5.94 21.51 15.52
C SER A 68 -7.06 20.65 14.94
N THR A 69 -7.23 19.44 15.49
CA THR A 69 -8.55 18.87 15.76
C THR A 69 -8.61 18.55 17.25
N PRO A 70 -9.62 19.02 18.00
CA PRO A 70 -9.77 18.60 19.38
C PRO A 70 -10.16 17.12 19.36
N THR A 71 -9.21 16.26 19.70
CA THR A 71 -9.53 14.89 20.11
C THR A 71 -10.52 15.00 21.26
N PRO A 72 -11.77 14.52 21.10
CA PRO A 72 -12.78 14.65 22.13
C PRO A 72 -12.30 13.94 23.38
N SER A 73 -12.43 14.61 24.52
CA SER A 73 -12.20 14.02 25.83
C SER A 73 -13.03 12.74 25.97
N SER A 74 -12.55 11.78 26.75
CA SER A 74 -13.32 10.58 27.10
C SER A 74 -14.75 10.90 27.57
N LYS A 75 -14.92 12.03 28.28
CA LYS A 75 -16.23 12.53 28.70
C LYS A 75 -17.11 12.99 27.53
N GLU A 76 -16.51 13.64 26.53
CA GLU A 76 -17.22 14.12 25.34
C GLU A 76 -17.63 12.94 24.46
N LEU A 77 -16.76 11.94 24.30
CA LEU A 77 -17.10 10.67 23.63
C LEU A 77 -18.25 9.96 24.33
N PHE A 78 -18.27 9.96 25.67
CA PHE A 78 -19.34 9.34 26.43
C PHE A 78 -20.68 10.07 26.21
N MET A 79 -20.68 11.41 26.21
CA MET A 79 -21.90 12.18 25.91
C MET A 79 -22.38 11.95 24.49
N MET A 80 -21.47 11.87 23.51
CA MET A 80 -21.84 11.58 22.12
C MET A 80 -22.43 10.18 21.95
N LEU A 81 -21.91 9.17 22.65
CA LEU A 81 -22.46 7.80 22.64
C LEU A 81 -23.85 7.75 23.26
N GLU A 82 -24.07 8.49 24.34
CA GLU A 82 -25.36 8.59 25.01
C GLU A 82 -26.41 9.30 24.14
N GLU A 83 -26.01 10.36 23.44
CA GLU A 83 -26.85 11.04 22.45
C GLU A 83 -27.19 10.12 21.26
N LEU A 84 -26.21 9.37 20.76
CA LEU A 84 -26.42 8.44 19.64
C LEU A 84 -27.41 7.33 20.03
N ARG A 85 -27.30 6.81 21.26
CA ARG A 85 -28.20 5.79 21.80
C ARG A 85 -29.66 6.29 21.81
N GLY A 86 -29.90 7.50 22.32
CA GLY A 86 -31.25 8.08 22.33
C GLY A 86 -31.85 8.28 20.93
N ARG A 87 -31.03 8.68 19.96
CA ARG A 87 -31.49 8.84 18.56
C ARG A 87 -31.88 7.51 17.91
N VAL A 88 -31.20 6.42 18.24
CA VAL A 88 -31.54 5.08 17.74
C VAL A 88 -32.88 4.62 18.33
N GLU A 89 -33.09 4.80 19.62
CA GLU A 89 -34.36 4.46 20.28
C GLU A 89 -35.54 5.26 19.70
N GLU A 90 -35.32 6.54 19.39
CA GLU A 90 -36.35 7.38 18.75
C GLU A 90 -36.66 6.92 17.32
N LEU A 91 -35.65 6.52 16.54
CA LEU A 91 -35.84 5.95 15.21
C LEU A 91 -36.63 4.65 15.28
N GLU A 92 -36.29 3.75 16.21
CA GLU A 92 -37.01 2.49 16.40
C GLU A 92 -38.49 2.71 16.76
N ARG A 93 -38.79 3.71 17.60
CA ARG A 93 -40.16 4.06 17.95
C ARG A 93 -40.93 4.61 16.75
N ARG A 94 -40.30 5.49 15.96
CA ARG A 94 -40.93 6.06 14.76
C ARG A 94 -41.17 5.02 13.67
N THR A 95 -40.30 4.02 13.54
CA THR A 95 -40.53 2.90 12.61
C THR A 95 -41.63 1.96 13.10
N SER A 96 -41.80 1.83 14.42
CA SER A 96 -42.85 0.99 15.01
C SER A 96 -44.25 1.62 14.91
N ASP A 97 -44.36 2.96 14.91
CA ASP A 97 -45.64 3.67 14.73
C ASP A 97 -46.13 3.69 13.27
N THR A 98 -45.29 3.29 12.31
CA THR A 98 -45.62 3.25 10.86
C THR A 98 -46.03 1.87 10.32
N LEU A 99 -46.19 0.88 11.20
CA LEU A 99 -46.61 -0.50 10.91
C LEU A 99 -47.92 -0.83 11.60
#